data_AF-A0AA87UT87-F1
#
_entry.id   AF-A0AA87UT87-F1
#
_cell.length_a   1.000
_cell.length_b   1.000
_cell.length_c   1.000
_cell.angle_alpha   90.00
_cell.angle_beta   90.00
_cell.angle_gamma   90.00
#
_symmetry.space_group_name_H-M   'P 1'
#
loop_
_entity.id
_entity.type
_entity.pdbx_description
1 polymer ?
#
loop_
_entity_poly.entity_id
_entity_poly.type
_entity_poly.pdbx_seq_one_letter_code
_entity_poly.pdbx_strand_id
1 'polypeptide(L)'
;MAAFRAYAAWTRTPEFAAGLASVLADARERRAAILCSEAVWWRCHRRVVADVATVLHGTRVLHLMHDGSLRPHPLSETATLRDGGVTWPPADG
;
A
#
# COMPACT_ATOMS: atom_id res chain seq x y z
N MET A 1 12.32 5.31 -9.19
CA MET A 1 13.61 4.70 -8.76
C MET A 1 13.56 3.17 -8.86
N ALA A 2 14.71 2.48 -8.92
CA ALA A 2 14.80 1.02 -9.07
C ALA A 2 14.12 0.24 -7.93
N ALA A 3 14.32 0.66 -6.67
CA ALA A 3 13.70 0.02 -5.50
C ALA A 3 12.17 0.02 -5.56
N PHE A 4 11.56 1.15 -5.97
CA PHE A 4 10.11 1.23 -6.17
C PHE A 4 9.63 0.23 -7.21
N ARG A 5 10.29 0.15 -8.38
CA ARG A 5 9.90 -0.77 -9.45
C ARG A 5 10.02 -2.23 -9.03
N ALA A 6 11.08 -2.58 -8.29
CA ALA A 6 11.25 -3.93 -7.75
C ALA A 6 10.12 -4.30 -6.78
N TYR A 7 9.78 -3.40 -5.84
CA TYR A 7 8.70 -3.64 -4.89
C TYR A 7 7.33 -3.70 -5.59
N ALA A 8 7.07 -2.78 -6.53
CA ALA A 8 5.85 -2.79 -7.35
C ALA A 8 5.74 -4.04 -8.24
N ALA A 9 6.85 -4.69 -8.59
CA ALA A 9 6.82 -5.99 -9.25
C ALA A 9 6.52 -7.12 -8.28
N TRP A 10 7.09 -7.05 -7.08
CA TRP A 10 6.84 -8.01 -6.03
C TRP A 10 5.38 -8.07 -5.57
N THR A 11 4.61 -6.97 -5.68
CA THR A 11 3.17 -6.99 -5.35
C THR A 11 2.32 -7.94 -6.20
N ARG A 12 2.88 -8.47 -7.29
CA ARG A 12 2.22 -9.44 -8.16
C ARG A 12 2.57 -10.90 -7.85
N THR A 13 3.40 -11.16 -6.84
CA THR A 13 3.75 -12.54 -6.48
C THR A 13 2.72 -13.15 -5.52
N PRO A 14 2.58 -14.49 -5.50
CA PRO A 14 1.71 -15.17 -4.56
C PRO A 14 2.02 -14.88 -3.08
N GLU A 15 3.31 -14.70 -2.74
CA GLU A 15 3.77 -14.44 -1.38
C GLU A 15 3.27 -13.07 -0.88
N PHE A 16 3.33 -12.04 -1.73
CA PHE A 16 2.77 -10.74 -1.38
C PHE A 16 1.27 -10.82 -1.18
N ALA A 17 0.55 -11.48 -2.10
CA ALA A 17 -0.89 -11.62 -2.03
C ALA A 17 -1.33 -12.33 -0.75
N ALA A 18 -0.66 -13.43 -0.38
CA ALA A 18 -0.92 -14.16 0.86
C ALA A 18 -0.63 -13.31 2.11
N GLY A 19 0.49 -12.57 2.11
CA GLY A 19 0.85 -11.66 3.21
C GLY A 19 -0.17 -10.55 3.40
N LEU A 20 -0.59 -9.91 2.31
CA LEU A 20 -1.62 -8.85 2.36
C LEU A 20 -2.97 -9.41 2.83
N ALA A 21 -3.37 -10.58 2.34
CA ALA A 21 -4.62 -11.23 2.76
C ALA A 21 -4.65 -11.50 4.28
N SER A 22 -3.53 -11.93 4.85
CA SER A 22 -3.38 -12.13 6.30
C SER A 22 -3.56 -10.80 7.06
N VAL A 23 -2.90 -9.73 6.62
CA VAL A 23 -3.05 -8.41 7.26
C VAL A 23 -4.47 -7.87 7.16
N LEU A 24 -5.14 -8.06 6.02
CA LEU A 24 -6.52 -7.64 5.83
C LEU A 24 -7.49 -8.47 6.69
N ALA A 25 -7.22 -9.75 6.90
CA ALA A 25 -7.99 -10.57 7.82
C ALA A 25 -7.88 -10.05 9.26
N ASP A 26 -6.65 -9.82 9.73
CA ASP A 26 -6.38 -9.23 11.04
C ASP A 26 -7.08 -7.87 11.22
N ALA A 27 -7.05 -7.02 10.19
CA ALA A 27 -7.65 -5.69 10.22
C ALA A 27 -9.18 -5.70 10.34
N ARG A 28 -9.85 -6.81 9.98
CA ARG A 28 -11.30 -6.98 10.17
C ARG A 28 -11.68 -7.33 11.61
N GLU A 29 -10.77 -7.95 12.35
CA GLU A 29 -11.03 -8.45 13.70
C GLU A 29 -10.50 -7.48 14.78
N ARG A 30 -9.41 -6.77 14.47
CA ARG A 30 -8.72 -5.90 15.42
C ARG A 30 -8.09 -4.69 14.74
N ARG A 31 -7.73 -3.70 15.57
CA ARG A 31 -6.97 -2.53 15.10
C ARG A 31 -5.56 -2.98 14.70
N ALA A 32 -5.30 -3.07 13.40
CA ALA A 32 -4.01 -3.42 12.84
C ALA A 32 -3.27 -2.17 12.33
N ALA A 33 -1.94 -2.15 12.46
CA ALA A 33 -1.09 -1.13 11.87
C ALA A 33 0.10 -1.80 11.17
N ILE A 34 0.37 -1.39 9.93
CA ILE A 34 1.58 -1.76 9.20
C ILE A 34 2.61 -0.65 9.44
N LEU A 35 3.77 -1.04 9.95
CA LEU A 35 4.87 -0.14 10.27
C LEU A 35 6.05 -0.36 9.32
N CYS A 36 6.84 0.68 9.15
CA CYS A 36 8.07 0.67 8.38
C CYS A 36 9.12 1.51 9.12
N SER A 37 10.40 1.45 8.75
CA SER A 37 11.45 2.23 9.42
C SER A 37 11.39 3.72 9.08
N GLU A 38 10.80 4.11 7.94
CA GLU A 38 10.69 5.51 7.55
C GLU A 38 9.45 6.19 8.14
N ALA A 39 9.67 7.34 8.77
CA ALA A 39 8.60 8.18 9.33
C ALA A 39 7.62 8.72 8.27
N VAL A 40 8.06 8.86 7.01
CA VAL A 40 7.31 9.51 5.93
C VAL A 40 6.65 8.49 5.01
N TRP A 41 5.33 8.35 5.07
CA TRP A 41 4.61 7.24 4.43
C TRP A 41 4.66 7.25 2.91
N TRP A 42 4.69 8.42 2.29
CA TRP A 42 4.69 8.57 0.84
C TRP A 42 6.06 8.30 0.20
N ARG A 43 7.12 8.14 1.01
CA ARG A 43 8.49 7.88 0.56
C ARG A 43 8.96 6.45 0.81
N CYS A 44 8.14 5.59 1.41
CA CYS A 44 8.49 4.20 1.70
C CYS A 44 7.46 3.20 1.13
N HIS A 45 7.73 1.91 1.31
CA HIS A 45 6.93 0.85 0.69
C HIS A 45 5.47 0.81 1.18
N ARG A 46 5.16 1.40 2.34
CA ARG A 46 3.79 1.35 2.90
C ARG A 46 2.78 2.12 2.07
N ARG A 47 3.25 3.08 1.24
CA ARG A 47 2.42 3.68 0.19
C ARG A 47 1.95 2.63 -0.81
N VAL A 48 2.86 1.80 -1.31
CA VAL A 48 2.55 0.74 -2.29
C VAL A 48 1.58 -0.27 -1.70
N VAL A 49 1.80 -0.70 -0.45
CA VAL A 49 0.88 -1.61 0.25
C VAL A 49 -0.52 -0.98 0.40
N ALA A 50 -0.60 0.31 0.76
CA ALA A 50 -1.85 1.03 0.89
C ALA A 50 -2.60 1.17 -0.45
N ASP A 51 -1.88 1.45 -1.54
CA ASP A 51 -2.46 1.51 -2.88
C ASP A 51 -3.07 0.14 -3.24
N VAL A 52 -2.34 -0.97 -3.03
CA VAL A 52 -2.84 -2.32 -3.34
C VAL A 52 -4.06 -2.71 -2.50
N ALA A 53 -4.01 -2.45 -1.19
CA ALA A 53 -5.14 -2.70 -0.29
C ALA A 53 -6.40 -1.92 -0.72
N THR A 54 -6.22 -0.67 -1.15
CA THR A 54 -7.36 0.18 -1.53
C THR A 54 -7.90 -0.20 -2.91
N VAL A 55 -7.03 -0.39 -3.91
CA VAL A 55 -7.43 -0.64 -5.30
C VAL A 55 -7.95 -2.06 -5.51
N LEU A 56 -7.28 -3.09 -4.95
CA LEU A 56 -7.70 -4.49 -5.17
C LEU A 56 -8.78 -4.95 -4.20
N HIS A 57 -8.76 -4.44 -2.96
CA HIS A 57 -9.61 -4.96 -1.89
C HIS A 57 -10.61 -3.94 -1.36
N GLY A 58 -10.68 -2.74 -1.93
CA GLY A 58 -11.59 -1.67 -1.48
C GLY A 58 -11.37 -1.27 -0.01
N THR A 59 -10.19 -1.57 0.55
CA THR A 59 -9.92 -1.37 1.97
C THR A 59 -9.64 0.09 2.25
N ARG A 60 -10.36 0.69 3.20
CA ARG A 60 -10.08 2.05 3.67
C ARG A 60 -8.78 2.06 4.49
N VAL A 61 -7.72 2.63 3.92
CA VAL A 61 -6.44 2.81 4.62
C VAL A 61 -6.33 4.21 5.24
N LEU A 62 -5.79 4.28 6.45
CA LEU A 62 -5.46 5.52 7.15
C LEU A 62 -3.96 5.55 7.47
N HIS A 63 -3.33 6.70 7.28
CA HIS A 63 -1.95 6.96 7.67
C HIS A 63 -1.92 7.57 9.07
N LEU A 64 -1.20 6.90 9.98
CA LEU A 64 -0.87 7.43 11.30
C LEU A 64 0.27 8.44 11.17
N MET A 65 0.00 9.68 11.55
CA MET A 65 0.94 10.80 11.52
C MET A 65 1.68 10.93 12.85
N HIS A 66 2.78 11.68 12.87
CA HIS A 66 3.63 11.84 14.07
C HIS A 66 2.90 12.50 15.26
N ASP A 67 1.85 13.26 14.99
CA ASP A 67 1.00 13.92 15.99
C ASP A 67 -0.16 13.04 16.47
N GLY A 68 -0.19 11.78 16.05
CA GLY A 68 -1.25 10.83 16.33
C GLY A 68 -2.49 11.00 15.45
N SER A 69 -2.53 12.01 14.57
CA SER A 69 -3.66 12.18 13.65
C SER A 69 -3.71 11.06 12.61
N LEU A 70 -4.93 10.76 12.16
CA LEU A 70 -5.18 9.77 11.10
C LEU A 70 -5.59 10.50 9.83
N ARG A 71 -4.85 10.28 8.74
CA ARG A 71 -5.14 10.86 7.44
C ARG A 71 -5.58 9.77 6.47
N PRO A 72 -6.73 9.90 5.79
CA PRO A 72 -7.09 8.95 4.74
C PRO A 72 -5.96 8.81 3.73
N HIS A 73 -5.68 7.59 3.30
CA HIS A 73 -4.81 7.39 2.16
C HIS A 73 -5.42 8.08 0.95
N PRO A 74 -4.77 9.11 0.39
CA PRO A 74 -5.20 9.62 -0.90
C PRO A 74 -4.94 8.48 -1.87
N LEU A 75 -6.00 7.95 -2.48
CA LEU A 75 -5.83 7.08 -3.63
C LEU A 75 -4.89 7.81 -4.57
N SER A 76 -3.73 7.21 -4.84
CA SER A 76 -2.83 7.79 -5.81
C SER A 76 -3.66 7.94 -7.10
N GLU A 77 -3.79 9.15 -7.67
CA GLU A 77 -4.45 9.40 -8.98
C GLU A 77 -3.91 8.50 -10.10
N THR A 78 -2.84 7.80 -9.78
CA THR A 78 -1.94 7.05 -10.61
C THR A 78 -2.00 5.53 -10.34
N ALA A 79 -2.57 5.05 -9.22
CA ALA A 79 -2.65 3.60 -8.95
C ALA A 79 -3.91 3.01 -9.60
N THR A 80 -3.74 2.26 -10.69
CA THR A 80 -4.86 1.70 -11.46
C THR A 80 -4.79 0.18 -11.53
N LEU A 81 -5.95 -0.47 -11.59
CA LEU A 81 -6.06 -1.90 -11.81
C LEU A 81 -5.80 -2.24 -13.27
N ARG A 82 -4.84 -3.11 -13.55
CA ARG A 82 -4.56 -3.63 -14.88
C ARG A 82 -4.08 -5.08 -14.79
N ASP A 83 -4.64 -5.95 -15.63
CA ASP A 83 -4.26 -7.37 -15.73
C ASP A 83 -4.29 -8.11 -14.36
N GLY A 84 -5.23 -7.75 -13.48
CA GLY A 84 -5.37 -8.33 -12.14
C GLY A 84 -4.37 -7.83 -11.09
N GLY A 85 -3.52 -6.84 -11.42
CA GLY A 85 -2.58 -6.21 -10.49
C GLY A 85 -2.70 -4.69 -10.46
N VAL A 86 -2.06 -4.05 -9.49
CA VAL A 86 -1.96 -2.59 -9.46
C VAL A 86 -0.77 -2.14 -10.30
N THR A 87 -1.00 -1.11 -11.11
CA THR A 87 0.03 -0.41 -11.87
C THR A 87 0.11 1.04 -11.42
N TRP A 88 1.33 1.57 -11.46
CA TRP A 88 1.61 2.98 -11.22
C TRP A 88 2.23 3.53 -12.51
N PRO A 89 1.85 4.73 -12.98
CA PRO A 89 2.52 5.41 -14.06
C PRO A 89 4.00 5.58 -13.71
N PRO A 90 4.85 5.74 -14.74
CA PRO A 90 6.21 6.20 -14.50
C PRO A 90 6.13 7.44 -13.61
N ALA A 91 6.93 7.45 -12.53
CA ALA A 91 7.09 8.66 -11.76
C ALA A 91 7.61 9.73 -12.73
N ASP A 92 6.81 10.77 -12.98
CA ASP A 92 7.30 11.95 -13.66
C ASP A 92 8.53 12.44 -12.86
N GLY A 93 9.61 12.69 -13.59
CA GLY A 93 10.90 13.08 -13.03
C GLY A 93 10.85 14.41 -12.31
#